data_AF-A0A4Q6G0V7-F1
#
_entry.id   AF-A0A4Q6G0V7-F1
#
_cell.length_a   1.000
_cell.length_b   1.000
_cell.length_c   1.000
_cell.angle_alpha   90.00
_cell.angle_beta   90.00
_cell.angle_gamma   90.00
#
_symmetry.space_group_name_H-M   'P 1'
#
loop_
_entity.id
_entity.type
_entity.pdbx_description
1 polymer ?
#
loop_
_entity_poly.entity_id
_entity_poly.type
_entity_poly.pdbx_seq_one_letter_code
_entity_poly.pdbx_strand_id
1 'polypeptide(L)'
;MSEQRWPVAVATIEAGDGDETVHGTGTISEQLVEALRFYANAFLELKTEDKIEMSNIAAVSGASVFFGLDLKILALQNADIKEALANETSEIWTDLSRMVTSEIPNFAGLILAYLRWAFVKVEQKVWELGDRPPVGRYTPGAARRAGGRPSGGFGGPRRSGPPGRPGERDRGPRRDGGGSDRDKGGSSSSRGRDRDGPRDNNRDRDRGGDKSRPRGAPRGENRDRSSASHADQEALAVETVKVAIDKLRGDTSLAEVRLDPSNSFFRRLQHKKAVSDGYYSYSTGEGAGRSVVVTRDKPAGEEGE
;
A
#
# COMPACT_ATOMS: atom_id res chain seq x y z
N MET A 1 1.86 -12.65 -14.19
CA MET A 1 1.11 -13.01 -12.96
C MET A 1 -0.21 -13.73 -13.27
N SER A 2 -0.78 -13.64 -14.48
CA SER A 2 -2.02 -14.32 -14.86
C SER A 2 -1.92 -15.84 -14.93
N GLU A 3 -0.77 -16.40 -15.36
CA GLU A 3 -0.60 -17.86 -15.53
C GLU A 3 -0.57 -18.66 -14.22
N GLN A 4 -0.33 -18.01 -13.08
CA GLN A 4 -0.25 -18.66 -11.76
C GLN A 4 -1.56 -18.56 -10.97
N ARG A 5 -2.61 -17.99 -11.55
CA ARG A 5 -3.92 -17.80 -10.91
C ARG A 5 -4.94 -18.73 -11.52
N TRP A 6 -5.93 -19.12 -10.73
CA TRP A 6 -7.01 -19.96 -11.23
C TRP A 6 -7.74 -19.22 -12.36
N PRO A 7 -7.86 -19.79 -13.58
CA PRO A 7 -8.35 -19.07 -14.76
C PRO A 7 -9.74 -18.45 -14.59
N VAL A 8 -10.61 -19.10 -13.81
CA VAL A 8 -11.96 -18.60 -13.50
C VAL A 8 -11.90 -17.30 -12.69
N ALA A 9 -10.99 -17.23 -11.71
CA ALA A 9 -10.79 -16.00 -10.93
C ALA A 9 -10.16 -14.88 -11.77
N VAL A 10 -9.29 -15.21 -12.74
CA VAL A 10 -8.71 -14.21 -13.67
C VAL A 10 -9.78 -13.65 -14.59
N ALA A 11 -10.60 -14.51 -15.21
CA ALA A 11 -11.71 -14.09 -16.07
C ALA A 11 -12.69 -13.18 -15.32
N THR A 12 -12.94 -13.46 -14.04
CA THR A 12 -13.76 -12.61 -13.16
C THR A 12 -13.16 -11.22 -12.96
N ILE A 13 -11.85 -11.12 -12.71
CA ILE A 13 -11.17 -9.82 -12.55
C ILE A 13 -11.19 -9.03 -13.86
N GLU A 14 -10.94 -9.70 -14.98
CA GLU A 14 -10.83 -9.08 -16.31
C GLU A 14 -12.18 -8.63 -16.87
N ALA A 15 -13.27 -9.33 -16.55
CA ALA A 15 -14.62 -9.00 -17.01
C ALA A 15 -15.16 -7.68 -16.43
N GLY A 16 -14.65 -7.20 -15.29
CA GLY A 16 -14.99 -5.89 -14.71
C GLY A 16 -16.42 -5.76 -14.15
N ASP A 17 -17.37 -6.59 -14.62
CA ASP A 17 -18.76 -6.66 -14.17
C ASP A 17 -19.01 -7.96 -13.41
N GLY A 18 -19.58 -7.81 -12.21
CA GLY A 18 -19.71 -8.86 -11.21
C GLY A 18 -20.81 -9.90 -11.45
N ASP A 19 -21.42 -10.00 -12.65
CA ASP A 19 -22.75 -10.60 -12.75
C ASP A 19 -22.92 -11.82 -13.68
N GLU A 20 -21.97 -12.19 -14.56
CA GLU A 20 -22.28 -13.28 -15.53
C GLU A 20 -21.25 -14.41 -15.72
N THR A 21 -19.99 -14.26 -15.29
CA THR A 21 -18.94 -15.22 -15.74
C THR A 21 -18.71 -16.44 -14.83
N VAL A 22 -19.26 -16.49 -13.62
CA VAL A 22 -19.06 -17.64 -12.70
C VAL A 22 -20.22 -18.64 -12.74
N HIS A 23 -21.37 -18.27 -13.34
CA HIS A 23 -22.60 -19.06 -13.38
C HIS A 23 -22.52 -20.42 -14.11
N GLY A 24 -21.37 -20.78 -14.69
CA GLY A 24 -21.15 -22.07 -15.37
C GLY A 24 -20.28 -23.09 -14.62
N THR A 25 -19.72 -22.76 -13.44
CA THR A 25 -18.69 -23.61 -12.78
C THR A 25 -19.20 -24.46 -11.62
N GLY A 26 -20.52 -24.65 -11.52
CA GLY A 26 -21.14 -25.48 -10.48
C GLY A 26 -21.32 -24.75 -9.14
N THR A 27 -21.54 -25.54 -8.09
CA THR A 27 -21.70 -25.08 -6.70
C THR A 27 -20.41 -24.45 -6.16
N ILE A 28 -20.53 -23.64 -5.11
CA ILE A 28 -19.37 -23.03 -4.44
C ILE A 28 -18.37 -24.10 -4.00
N SER A 29 -18.84 -25.21 -3.44
CA SER A 29 -17.96 -26.30 -3.02
C SER A 29 -17.21 -26.92 -4.20
N GLU A 30 -17.84 -27.06 -5.37
CA GLU A 30 -17.17 -27.53 -6.59
C GLU A 30 -16.09 -26.54 -7.06
N GLN A 31 -16.41 -25.24 -7.08
CA GLN A 31 -15.46 -24.18 -7.42
C GLN A 31 -14.25 -24.16 -6.47
N LEU A 32 -14.48 -24.37 -5.17
CA LEU A 32 -13.41 -24.45 -4.16
C LEU A 32 -12.50 -25.66 -4.40
N VAL A 33 -13.08 -26.82 -4.69
CA VAL A 33 -12.31 -28.04 -5.03
C VAL A 33 -11.50 -27.82 -6.30
N GLU A 34 -12.09 -27.24 -7.35
CA GLU A 34 -11.39 -26.99 -8.61
C GLU A 34 -10.24 -26.00 -8.44
N ALA A 35 -10.45 -24.90 -7.72
CA ALA A 35 -9.40 -23.94 -7.40
C ALA A 35 -8.26 -24.61 -6.62
N LEU A 36 -8.60 -25.41 -5.59
CA LEU A 36 -7.60 -26.11 -4.78
C LEU A 36 -6.79 -27.12 -5.61
N ARG A 37 -7.45 -27.89 -6.48
CA ARG A 37 -6.80 -28.84 -7.40
C ARG A 37 -5.91 -28.14 -8.40
N PHE A 38 -6.34 -27.00 -8.93
CA PHE A 38 -5.52 -26.18 -9.81
C PHE A 38 -4.21 -25.81 -9.12
N TYR A 39 -4.28 -25.30 -7.89
CA TYR A 39 -3.08 -24.93 -7.12
C TYR A 39 -2.22 -26.14 -6.74
N ALA A 40 -2.83 -27.26 -6.34
CA ALA A 40 -2.09 -28.48 -6.04
C ALA A 40 -1.38 -29.07 -7.28
N ASN A 41 -1.87 -28.79 -8.49
CA ASN A 41 -1.23 -29.18 -9.74
C ASN A 41 -0.17 -28.16 -10.21
N ALA A 42 -0.40 -26.87 -9.98
CA ALA A 42 0.53 -25.80 -10.34
C ALA A 42 1.77 -25.75 -9.42
N PHE A 43 1.61 -26.17 -8.16
CA PHE A 43 2.66 -26.23 -7.15
C PHE A 43 2.85 -27.69 -6.71
N LEU A 44 3.62 -28.45 -7.49
CA LEU A 44 3.86 -29.89 -7.31
C LEU A 44 4.37 -30.25 -5.91
N GLU A 45 5.11 -29.34 -5.28
CA GLU A 45 5.66 -29.49 -3.94
C GLU A 45 4.57 -29.72 -2.89
N LEU A 46 3.34 -29.23 -3.12
CA LEU A 46 2.20 -29.50 -2.25
C LEU A 46 1.83 -30.99 -2.18
N LYS A 47 2.12 -31.74 -3.24
CA LYS A 47 1.81 -33.18 -3.36
C LYS A 47 3.00 -34.07 -3.05
N THR A 48 4.21 -33.63 -3.39
CA THR A 48 5.41 -34.47 -3.33
C THR A 48 6.16 -34.35 -2.01
N GLU A 49 6.08 -33.21 -1.33
CA GLU A 49 6.83 -32.95 -0.10
C GLU A 49 5.99 -33.22 1.15
N ASP A 50 6.64 -33.63 2.23
CA ASP A 50 6.01 -33.90 3.54
C ASP A 50 6.36 -32.84 4.60
N LYS A 51 7.34 -31.98 4.32
CA LYS A 51 7.87 -30.97 5.24
C LYS A 51 8.11 -29.64 4.56
N ILE A 52 8.03 -28.57 5.34
CA ILE A 52 8.37 -27.22 4.88
C ILE A 52 9.89 -27.04 5.03
N GLU A 53 10.55 -26.84 3.91
CA GLU A 53 11.97 -26.53 3.80
C GLU A 53 12.17 -25.18 3.13
N MET A 54 13.37 -24.60 3.27
CA MET A 54 13.69 -23.33 2.61
C MET A 54 13.60 -23.40 1.07
N SER A 55 13.78 -24.59 0.51
CA SER A 55 13.66 -24.87 -0.93
C SER A 55 12.21 -24.81 -1.43
N ASN A 56 11.23 -25.27 -0.63
CA ASN A 56 9.83 -25.39 -1.05
C ASN A 56 8.88 -24.37 -0.40
N ILE A 57 9.33 -23.63 0.62
CA ILE A 57 8.50 -22.66 1.36
C ILE A 57 7.84 -21.62 0.46
N ALA A 58 8.53 -21.21 -0.61
CA ALA A 58 7.98 -20.25 -1.57
C ALA A 58 6.80 -20.83 -2.36
N ALA A 59 6.88 -22.10 -2.76
CA ALA A 59 5.79 -22.79 -3.46
C ALA A 59 4.58 -22.99 -2.55
N VAL A 60 4.81 -23.54 -1.35
CA VAL A 60 3.75 -23.82 -0.38
C VAL A 60 3.05 -22.51 0.06
N SER A 61 3.84 -21.47 0.37
CA SER A 61 3.29 -20.16 0.76
C SER A 61 2.60 -19.46 -0.41
N GLY A 62 3.18 -19.55 -1.61
CA GLY A 62 2.61 -18.98 -2.83
C GLY A 62 1.23 -19.56 -3.13
N ALA A 63 1.11 -20.89 -3.13
CA ALA A 63 -0.16 -21.58 -3.33
C ALA A 63 -1.20 -21.20 -2.27
N SER A 64 -0.81 -21.13 -1.00
CA SER A 64 -1.69 -20.70 0.10
C SER A 64 -2.24 -19.29 -0.13
N VAL A 65 -1.35 -18.36 -0.52
CA VAL A 65 -1.70 -16.96 -0.78
C VAL A 65 -2.61 -16.84 -2.00
N PHE A 66 -2.29 -17.52 -3.09
CA PHE A 66 -3.09 -17.45 -4.31
C PHE A 66 -4.47 -18.08 -4.13
N PHE A 67 -4.55 -19.23 -3.47
CA PHE A 67 -5.83 -19.85 -3.12
C PHE A 67 -6.68 -18.92 -2.24
N GLY A 68 -6.09 -18.31 -1.21
CA GLY A 68 -6.81 -17.33 -0.38
C GLY A 68 -7.23 -16.07 -1.14
N LEU A 69 -6.47 -15.62 -2.14
CA LEU A 69 -6.86 -14.48 -2.97
C LEU A 69 -8.04 -14.82 -3.90
N ASP A 70 -8.06 -16.02 -4.48
CA ASP A 70 -9.18 -16.45 -5.32
C ASP A 70 -10.44 -16.69 -4.48
N LEU A 71 -10.30 -17.30 -3.30
CA LEU A 71 -11.39 -17.43 -2.33
C LEU A 71 -12.00 -16.06 -1.97
N LYS A 72 -11.15 -15.04 -1.84
CA LYS A 72 -11.60 -13.68 -1.57
C LYS A 72 -12.38 -13.09 -2.74
N ILE A 73 -12.01 -13.41 -3.98
CA ILE A 73 -12.76 -12.96 -5.17
C ILE A 73 -14.14 -13.60 -5.20
N LEU A 74 -14.23 -14.92 -4.95
CA LEU A 74 -15.51 -15.61 -4.82
C LEU A 74 -16.39 -15.00 -3.72
N ALA A 75 -15.79 -14.66 -2.58
CA ALA A 75 -16.49 -14.00 -1.48
C ALA A 75 -16.92 -12.56 -1.80
N LEU A 76 -16.27 -11.86 -2.74
CA LEU A 76 -16.72 -10.53 -3.17
C LEU A 76 -17.99 -10.60 -4.02
N GLN A 77 -18.20 -11.72 -4.72
CA GLN A 77 -19.37 -11.95 -5.57
C GLN A 77 -20.57 -12.49 -4.79
N ASN A 78 -20.35 -13.12 -3.64
CA ASN A 78 -21.42 -13.70 -2.84
C ASN A 78 -21.31 -13.27 -1.36
N ALA A 79 -22.29 -12.48 -0.91
CA ALA A 79 -22.33 -11.95 0.46
C ALA A 79 -22.44 -13.05 1.53
N ASP A 80 -23.18 -14.13 1.25
CA ASP A 80 -23.37 -15.24 2.17
C ASP A 80 -22.04 -15.99 2.39
N ILE A 81 -21.26 -16.20 1.32
CA ILE A 81 -19.90 -16.78 1.42
C ILE A 81 -19.01 -15.88 2.26
N LYS A 82 -19.06 -14.56 2.03
CA LYS A 82 -18.24 -13.60 2.78
C LYS A 82 -18.54 -13.63 4.27
N GLU A 83 -19.82 -13.69 4.64
CA GLU A 83 -20.24 -13.80 6.03
C GLU A 83 -19.85 -15.15 6.63
N ALA A 84 -20.07 -16.24 5.91
CA ALA A 84 -19.68 -17.59 6.33
C ALA A 84 -18.16 -17.73 6.52
N LEU A 85 -17.33 -17.16 5.64
CA LEU A 85 -15.87 -17.16 5.79
C LEU A 85 -15.40 -16.32 6.98
N ALA A 86 -16.14 -15.27 7.35
CA ALA A 86 -15.82 -14.46 8.52
C ALA A 86 -16.14 -15.19 9.85
N ASN A 87 -17.02 -16.20 9.82
CA ASN A 87 -17.41 -17.00 10.97
C ASN A 87 -16.75 -18.40 10.93
N GLU A 88 -15.76 -18.65 11.78
CA GLU A 88 -15.00 -19.91 11.82
C GLU A 88 -15.88 -21.17 12.04
N THR A 89 -17.04 -21.03 12.67
CA THR A 89 -17.94 -22.17 12.93
C THR A 89 -18.89 -22.48 11.77
N SER A 90 -18.75 -21.83 10.61
CA SER A 90 -19.61 -22.07 9.46
C SER A 90 -19.34 -23.43 8.78
N GLU A 91 -20.35 -23.97 8.10
CA GLU A 91 -20.22 -25.23 7.34
C GLU A 91 -19.14 -25.12 6.25
N ILE A 92 -18.96 -23.93 5.67
CA ILE A 92 -17.90 -23.66 4.67
C ILE A 92 -16.51 -23.95 5.24
N TRP A 93 -16.24 -23.68 6.52
CA TRP A 93 -14.95 -24.01 7.12
C TRP A 93 -14.75 -25.51 7.32
N THR A 94 -15.82 -26.22 7.66
CA THR A 94 -15.79 -27.69 7.76
C THR A 94 -15.50 -28.31 6.40
N ASP A 95 -16.16 -27.79 5.37
CA ASP A 95 -15.95 -28.19 3.98
C ASP A 95 -14.54 -27.85 3.49
N LEU A 96 -14.07 -26.63 3.70
CA LEU A 96 -12.70 -26.22 3.37
C LEU A 96 -11.66 -27.10 4.09
N SER A 97 -11.86 -27.37 5.39
CA SER A 97 -10.96 -28.24 6.15
C SER A 97 -10.91 -29.64 5.56
N ARG A 98 -12.06 -30.21 5.21
CA ARG A 98 -12.16 -31.54 4.58
C ARG A 98 -11.49 -31.55 3.20
N MET A 99 -11.76 -30.56 2.36
CA MET A 99 -11.19 -30.45 1.01
C MET A 99 -9.67 -30.29 1.05
N VAL A 100 -9.17 -29.34 1.85
CA VAL A 100 -7.74 -29.08 1.99
C VAL A 100 -7.00 -30.29 2.55
N THR A 101 -7.56 -30.96 3.56
CA THR A 101 -6.97 -32.18 4.11
C THR A 101 -6.97 -33.34 3.11
N SER A 102 -8.00 -33.44 2.26
CA SER A 102 -8.09 -34.49 1.25
C SER A 102 -7.11 -34.29 0.10
N GLU A 103 -6.95 -33.07 -0.40
CA GLU A 103 -6.14 -32.78 -1.59
C GLU A 103 -4.66 -32.48 -1.24
N ILE A 104 -4.40 -31.91 -0.06
CA ILE A 104 -3.07 -31.46 0.38
C ILE A 104 -2.83 -31.82 1.87
N PRO A 105 -2.79 -33.11 2.24
CA PRO A 105 -2.76 -33.54 3.63
C PRO A 105 -1.54 -33.01 4.41
N ASN A 106 -0.35 -33.02 3.79
CA ASN A 106 0.91 -32.67 4.46
C ASN A 106 0.99 -31.20 4.87
N PHE A 107 0.32 -30.32 4.13
CA PHE A 107 0.35 -28.86 4.37
C PHE A 107 -1.01 -28.31 4.77
N ALA A 108 -2.00 -29.16 5.03
CA ALA A 108 -3.37 -28.74 5.34
C ALA A 108 -3.43 -27.79 6.53
N GLY A 109 -2.71 -28.10 7.60
CA GLY A 109 -2.63 -27.24 8.79
C GLY A 109 -2.13 -25.83 8.47
N LEU A 110 -1.10 -25.71 7.62
CA LEU A 110 -0.54 -24.41 7.24
C LEU A 110 -1.52 -23.62 6.36
N ILE A 111 -2.10 -24.27 5.34
CA ILE A 111 -3.05 -23.63 4.42
C ILE A 111 -4.28 -23.15 5.20
N LEU A 112 -4.85 -24.00 6.05
CA LEU A 112 -6.02 -23.65 6.87
C LEU A 112 -5.70 -22.52 7.88
N ALA A 113 -4.52 -22.55 8.51
CA ALA A 113 -4.08 -21.46 9.37
C ALA A 113 -3.96 -20.14 8.60
N TYR A 114 -3.44 -20.16 7.37
CA TYR A 114 -3.40 -18.99 6.51
C TYR A 114 -4.78 -18.47 6.12
N LEU A 115 -5.69 -19.36 5.71
CA LEU A 115 -7.04 -18.96 5.36
C LEU A 115 -7.75 -18.36 6.58
N ARG A 116 -7.66 -19.00 7.75
CA ARG A 116 -8.25 -18.45 8.99
C ARG A 116 -7.71 -17.06 9.29
N TRP A 117 -6.40 -16.87 9.18
CA TRP A 117 -5.77 -15.57 9.33
C TRP A 117 -6.27 -14.52 8.32
N ALA A 118 -6.55 -14.93 7.08
CA ALA A 118 -6.98 -14.04 6.01
C ALA A 118 -8.45 -13.61 6.13
N PHE A 119 -9.34 -14.49 6.62
CA PHE A 119 -10.79 -14.31 6.59
C PHE A 119 -11.44 -14.12 7.95
N VAL A 120 -10.98 -14.83 8.98
CA VAL A 120 -11.56 -14.72 10.32
C VAL A 120 -10.93 -13.51 11.02
N LYS A 121 -11.74 -12.50 11.28
CA LYS A 121 -11.32 -11.30 12.02
C LYS A 121 -11.25 -11.59 13.52
N VAL A 122 -10.33 -12.46 13.94
CA VAL A 122 -10.06 -12.64 15.37
C VAL A 122 -9.11 -11.52 15.81
N GLU A 123 -9.63 -10.62 16.64
CA GLU A 123 -8.80 -9.65 17.35
C GLU A 123 -8.01 -10.38 18.45
N GLN A 124 -6.88 -10.97 18.08
CA GLN A 124 -6.01 -11.68 19.02
C GLN A 124 -5.39 -10.67 20.00
N LYS A 125 -5.83 -10.73 21.27
CA LYS A 125 -5.31 -9.91 22.37
C LYS A 125 -3.91 -10.33 22.80
N VAL A 126 -3.54 -11.59 22.59
CA VAL A 126 -2.24 -12.18 22.92
C VAL A 126 -1.72 -12.90 21.68
N TRP A 127 -0.41 -12.81 21.44
CA TRP A 127 0.26 -13.30 20.23
C TRP A 127 1.22 -14.42 20.62
N GLU A 128 0.99 -15.65 20.15
CA GLU A 128 1.95 -16.75 20.29
C GLU A 128 2.73 -16.98 18.99
N LEU A 129 3.98 -17.42 19.14
CA LEU A 129 4.86 -17.71 18.01
C LEU A 129 4.35 -18.99 17.30
N GLY A 130 3.75 -18.84 16.12
CA GLY A 130 3.18 -19.96 15.35
C GLY A 130 1.71 -19.80 14.99
N ASP A 131 0.99 -18.89 15.66
CA ASP A 131 -0.45 -18.64 15.40
C ASP A 131 -0.74 -18.07 14.02
N ARG A 132 0.28 -17.50 13.36
CA ARG A 132 0.15 -16.88 12.06
C ARG A 132 1.21 -17.41 11.11
N PRO A 133 0.85 -17.69 9.86
CA PRO A 133 1.84 -18.02 8.84
C PRO A 133 2.82 -16.84 8.67
N PRO A 134 4.08 -17.10 8.30
CA PRO A 134 5.15 -16.09 8.21
C PRO A 134 4.96 -15.09 7.05
N VAL A 135 3.78 -15.03 6.44
CA VAL A 135 3.47 -14.23 5.26
C VAL A 135 2.31 -13.29 5.55
N GLY A 136 2.43 -12.01 5.16
CA GLY A 136 1.30 -11.06 5.11
C GLY A 136 1.37 -9.82 6.00
N ARG A 137 0.22 -9.13 6.11
CA ARG A 137 0.03 -7.74 6.60
C ARG A 137 0.51 -7.47 8.03
N TYR A 138 0.70 -8.50 8.85
CA TYR A 138 1.02 -8.40 10.28
C TYR A 138 2.30 -9.12 10.69
N THR A 139 3.17 -9.50 9.75
CA THR A 139 4.54 -9.87 10.14
C THR A 139 5.16 -8.68 10.87
N PRO A 140 5.87 -8.89 12.00
CA PRO A 140 6.61 -7.82 12.66
C PRO A 140 7.53 -7.12 11.65
N GLY A 141 7.16 -5.91 11.21
CA GLY A 141 7.86 -5.15 10.17
C GLY A 141 7.13 -4.94 8.84
N ALA A 142 6.07 -5.70 8.50
CA ALA A 142 5.29 -5.47 7.28
C ALA A 142 4.57 -4.12 7.29
N ALA A 143 4.00 -3.71 8.43
CA ALA A 143 3.44 -2.37 8.62
C ALA A 143 4.49 -1.26 8.46
N ARG A 144 5.74 -1.52 8.84
CA ARG A 144 6.87 -0.58 8.66
C ARG A 144 7.29 -0.47 7.19
N ARG A 145 7.07 -1.50 6.36
CA ARG A 145 7.36 -1.48 4.92
C ARG A 145 6.22 -0.92 4.08
N ALA A 146 4.96 -1.19 4.43
CA ALA A 146 3.79 -0.69 3.69
C ALA A 146 3.48 0.80 3.93
N GLY A 147 3.81 1.33 5.13
CA GLY A 147 3.73 2.77 5.44
C GLY A 147 4.96 3.58 5.03
N GLY A 148 6.00 2.91 4.52
CA GLY A 148 7.26 3.52 4.12
C GLY A 148 7.49 3.36 2.62
N ARG A 149 6.69 4.00 1.77
CA ARG A 149 7.14 4.26 0.40
C ARG A 149 8.42 5.10 0.50
N PRO A 150 9.56 4.63 -0.03
CA PRO A 150 10.77 5.44 -0.13
C PRO A 150 10.54 6.47 -1.24
N SER A 151 9.89 7.57 -0.89
CA SER A 151 9.94 8.78 -1.72
C SER A 151 11.30 9.42 -1.49
N GLY A 152 12.18 9.25 -2.48
CA GLY A 152 13.30 10.15 -2.70
C GLY A 152 14.62 9.75 -2.06
N GLY A 153 15.58 9.40 -2.91
CA GLY A 153 16.98 9.66 -2.62
C GLY A 153 17.85 8.42 -2.50
N PHE A 154 18.27 7.92 -3.66
CA PHE A 154 19.68 7.57 -3.86
C PHE A 154 20.53 8.84 -3.64
N GLY A 155 20.65 9.25 -2.37
CA GLY A 155 21.61 10.23 -1.91
C GLY A 155 22.78 9.44 -1.35
N GLY A 156 23.87 9.41 -2.10
CA GLY A 156 25.13 8.83 -1.65
C GLY A 156 25.59 9.38 -0.29
N PRO A 157 26.66 8.81 0.29
CA PRO A 157 27.11 9.14 1.64
C PRO A 157 27.34 10.64 1.79
N ARG A 158 26.41 11.32 2.46
CA ARG A 158 26.56 12.74 2.80
C ARG A 158 27.69 12.86 3.79
N ARG A 159 28.85 13.30 3.28
CA ARG A 159 29.97 13.85 4.06
C ARG A 159 29.39 14.80 5.11
N SER A 160 29.65 14.47 6.37
CA SER A 160 29.51 15.32 7.54
C SER A 160 30.46 16.52 7.42
N GLY A 161 29.99 17.59 6.78
CA GLY A 161 30.57 18.93 6.87
C GLY A 161 29.72 19.81 7.78
N PRO A 162 30.31 20.70 8.60
CA PRO A 162 29.59 21.55 9.53
C PRO A 162 28.75 22.61 8.79
N PRO A 163 27.63 23.07 9.37
CA PRO A 163 26.72 23.99 8.71
C PRO A 163 27.34 25.39 8.67
N GLY A 164 27.67 25.84 7.46
CA GLY A 164 28.06 27.22 7.18
C GLY A 164 26.88 28.16 7.42
N ARG A 165 27.14 29.24 8.17
CA ARG A 165 26.21 30.34 8.47
C ARG A 165 25.63 30.95 7.19
N PRO A 166 24.32 31.23 7.12
CA PRO A 166 23.75 32.07 6.08
C PRO A 166 23.92 33.54 6.49
N GLY A 167 24.71 34.29 5.72
CA GLY A 167 24.81 35.73 5.91
C GLY A 167 25.91 36.37 5.08
N GLU A 168 25.47 37.25 4.18
CA GLU A 168 26.17 38.43 3.66
C GLU A 168 27.08 38.35 2.41
N ARG A 169 26.74 39.27 1.49
CA ARG A 169 27.56 40.02 0.51
C ARG A 169 27.78 39.33 -0.84
N ASP A 170 27.17 39.79 -1.93
CA ASP A 170 27.30 41.09 -2.65
C ASP A 170 28.21 40.96 -3.88
N ARG A 171 27.68 41.40 -5.02
CA ARG A 171 28.36 42.02 -6.18
C ARG A 171 29.24 41.17 -7.12
N GLY A 172 28.59 40.68 -8.20
CA GLY A 172 29.01 40.73 -9.62
C GLY A 172 30.40 40.19 -10.05
N PRO A 173 30.81 40.30 -11.34
CA PRO A 173 30.07 40.77 -12.52
C PRO A 173 29.94 39.70 -13.64
N ARG A 174 29.20 40.11 -14.68
CA ARG A 174 29.05 39.50 -16.01
C ARG A 174 30.32 38.83 -16.56
N ARG A 175 30.13 37.72 -17.28
CA ARG A 175 30.94 37.42 -18.47
C ARG A 175 30.06 36.80 -19.56
N ASP A 176 29.93 37.59 -20.62
CA ASP A 176 29.53 37.20 -21.96
C ASP A 176 30.44 36.10 -22.53
N GLY A 177 29.92 35.42 -23.55
CA GLY A 177 30.66 34.52 -24.43
C GLY A 177 30.34 33.07 -24.13
N GLY A 178 29.86 32.27 -25.07
CA GLY A 178 29.92 32.35 -26.52
C GLY A 178 29.79 30.91 -27.00
N GLY A 179 29.18 30.73 -28.16
CA GLY A 179 28.79 29.42 -28.67
C GLY A 179 29.95 28.44 -28.85
N SER A 180 29.58 27.17 -28.95
CA SER A 180 30.23 26.26 -29.87
C SER A 180 29.21 25.20 -30.25
N ASP A 181 28.67 25.37 -31.45
CA ASP A 181 28.36 24.25 -32.33
C ASP A 181 29.50 23.22 -32.28
N ARG A 182 29.15 21.95 -32.21
CA ARG A 182 29.97 20.86 -32.74
C ARG A 182 29.10 19.64 -33.01
N ASP A 183 28.69 19.57 -34.26
CA ASP A 183 28.49 18.33 -34.99
C ASP A 183 29.65 17.34 -34.78
N LYS A 184 29.29 16.08 -34.54
CA LYS A 184 29.98 14.83 -34.91
C LYS A 184 29.11 13.70 -34.37
N GLY A 185 28.39 12.91 -35.18
CA GLY A 185 28.84 12.30 -36.43
C GLY A 185 29.93 11.29 -36.11
N GLY A 186 29.58 10.01 -35.89
CA GLY A 186 30.58 8.98 -35.65
C GLY A 186 30.03 7.65 -35.14
N SER A 187 29.91 6.73 -36.08
CA SER A 187 29.55 5.33 -35.96
C SER A 187 30.59 4.46 -35.22
N SER A 188 30.19 3.20 -35.03
CA SER A 188 31.02 1.97 -35.02
C SER A 188 31.44 1.38 -33.67
N SER A 189 30.83 0.23 -33.39
CA SER A 189 31.43 -1.04 -32.94
C SER A 189 32.76 -1.03 -32.17
N SER A 190 32.77 -1.64 -30.97
CA SER A 190 33.47 -2.92 -30.73
C SER A 190 33.67 -3.21 -29.24
N ARG A 191 33.26 -4.44 -28.86
CA ARG A 191 34.05 -5.42 -28.08
C ARG A 191 34.73 -4.95 -26.79
N GLY A 192 34.13 -5.37 -25.67
CA GLY A 192 34.72 -6.44 -24.85
C GLY A 192 35.60 -6.06 -23.65
N ARG A 193 35.59 -7.03 -22.72
CA ARG A 193 36.55 -7.32 -21.63
C ARG A 193 36.29 -6.71 -20.26
N ASP A 194 35.80 -7.59 -19.38
CA ASP A 194 36.51 -8.10 -18.21
C ASP A 194 37.25 -7.08 -17.34
N ARG A 195 36.73 -6.89 -16.12
CA ARG A 195 37.58 -6.62 -14.96
C ARG A 195 36.93 -7.10 -13.67
N ASP A 196 37.10 -8.40 -13.43
CA ASP A 196 37.30 -8.94 -12.10
C ASP A 196 38.47 -8.21 -11.41
N GLY A 197 38.26 -7.84 -10.15
CA GLY A 197 39.30 -7.30 -9.29
C GLY A 197 38.87 -7.37 -7.82
N PRO A 198 39.37 -8.33 -7.03
CA PRO A 198 39.20 -8.36 -5.58
C PRO A 198 40.32 -7.57 -4.90
N ARG A 199 40.05 -6.90 -3.78
CA ARG A 199 41.07 -6.50 -2.79
C ARG A 199 40.45 -5.97 -1.48
N ASP A 200 40.50 -6.84 -0.48
CA ASP A 200 41.17 -6.68 0.81
C ASP A 200 41.08 -5.37 1.62
N ASN A 201 40.58 -5.57 2.85
CA ASN A 201 41.18 -5.20 4.13
C ASN A 201 41.25 -3.73 4.59
N ASN A 202 41.07 -3.64 5.92
CA ASN A 202 41.61 -2.65 6.85
C ASN A 202 40.84 -1.32 7.01
N ARG A 203 40.10 -1.19 8.11
CA ARG A 203 40.69 -0.72 9.39
C ARG A 203 39.65 -0.50 10.48
N ASP A 204 39.92 -1.14 11.60
CA ASP A 204 39.61 -0.68 12.94
C ASP A 204 39.85 0.84 13.11
N ARG A 205 38.85 1.52 13.64
CA ARG A 205 39.03 2.76 14.41
C ARG A 205 38.12 2.74 15.62
N ASP A 206 38.64 2.10 16.67
CA ASP A 206 38.38 2.51 18.03
C ASP A 206 38.88 3.94 18.29
N ARG A 207 38.30 4.53 19.34
CA ARG A 207 38.70 5.73 20.12
C ARG A 207 37.97 7.03 19.81
N GLY A 208 37.01 7.33 20.69
CA GLY A 208 37.26 8.32 21.74
C GLY A 208 36.59 9.69 21.57
N GLY A 209 35.91 10.12 22.65
CA GLY A 209 35.41 11.49 22.86
C GLY A 209 33.95 11.65 22.41
N ASP A 210 33.02 12.22 23.15
CA ASP A 210 33.14 13.08 24.31
C ASP A 210 31.79 13.09 25.05
N LYS A 211 31.82 12.69 26.32
CA LYS A 211 30.70 12.78 27.26
C LYS A 211 30.68 14.19 27.82
N SER A 212 30.08 15.14 27.13
CA SER A 212 29.74 16.46 27.69
C SER A 212 28.80 17.23 26.78
N ARG A 213 27.48 17.03 26.91
CA ARG A 213 26.51 18.06 26.51
C ARG A 213 25.47 18.30 27.60
N PRO A 214 25.11 19.57 27.85
CA PRO A 214 24.46 19.98 29.09
C PRO A 214 22.97 19.63 29.08
N ARG A 215 22.48 19.21 30.24
CA ARG A 215 21.06 19.18 30.60
C ARG A 215 20.50 20.60 30.51
N GLY A 216 19.37 20.77 29.82
CA GLY A 216 18.54 21.96 29.97
C GLY A 216 18.11 22.62 28.67
N ALA A 217 17.22 21.96 27.92
CA ALA A 217 16.26 22.68 27.09
C ALA A 217 14.87 22.15 27.47
N PRO A 218 13.87 23.03 27.73
CA PRO A 218 12.53 22.59 28.07
C PRO A 218 11.98 21.83 26.88
N ARG A 219 11.70 20.55 27.10
CA ARG A 219 11.02 19.68 26.16
C ARG A 219 9.60 20.24 26.04
N GLY A 220 9.38 21.08 25.04
CA GLY A 220 8.07 21.59 24.70
C GLY A 220 7.09 20.42 24.62
N GLU A 221 6.02 20.54 25.41
CA GLU A 221 4.84 19.69 25.39
C GLU A 221 4.24 19.68 23.98
N ASN A 222 4.80 18.87 23.09
CA ASN A 222 4.04 18.37 21.96
C ASN A 222 3.09 17.32 22.51
N ARG A 223 2.03 17.83 23.17
CA ARG A 223 0.80 17.13 23.50
C ARG A 223 0.43 16.25 22.32
N ASP A 224 0.40 14.95 22.56
CA ASP A 224 -0.69 14.06 22.22
C ASP A 224 -1.54 14.54 21.03
N ARG A 225 -0.93 14.69 19.86
CA ARG A 225 -1.66 14.51 18.60
C ARG A 225 -1.88 13.02 18.48
N SER A 226 -2.85 12.57 19.26
CA SER A 226 -3.50 11.27 19.21
C SER A 226 -3.47 10.81 17.77
N SER A 227 -2.89 9.63 17.55
CA SER A 227 -2.91 8.95 16.26
C SER A 227 -4.35 8.55 15.94
N ALA A 228 -5.18 9.54 15.61
CA ALA A 228 -6.50 9.31 15.05
C ALA A 228 -6.29 8.37 13.88
N SER A 229 -7.02 7.26 13.90
CA SER A 229 -6.85 6.23 12.89
C SER A 229 -7.09 6.86 11.52
N HIS A 230 -6.55 6.25 10.47
CA HIS A 230 -6.77 6.75 9.11
C HIS A 230 -8.27 6.90 8.80
N ALA A 231 -9.10 5.99 9.34
CA ALA A 231 -10.55 6.04 9.22
C ALA A 231 -11.16 7.26 9.94
N ASP A 232 -10.66 7.61 11.13
CA ASP A 232 -11.14 8.79 11.87
C ASP A 232 -10.78 10.09 11.12
N GLN A 233 -9.59 10.15 10.51
CA GLN A 233 -9.17 11.30 9.71
C GLN A 233 -10.00 11.46 8.43
N GLU A 234 -10.36 10.33 7.78
CA GLU A 234 -11.29 10.35 6.65
C GLU A 234 -12.68 10.84 7.05
N ALA A 235 -13.22 10.35 8.17
CA ALA A 235 -14.52 10.77 8.68
C ALA A 235 -14.55 12.27 9.00
N LEU A 236 -13.50 12.77 9.68
CA LEU A 236 -13.34 14.20 9.98
C LEU A 236 -13.23 15.03 8.69
N ALA A 237 -12.49 14.57 7.68
CA ALA A 237 -12.39 15.27 6.40
C ALA A 237 -13.74 15.40 5.69
N VAL A 238 -14.58 14.35 5.72
CA VAL A 238 -15.96 14.41 5.19
C VAL A 238 -16.83 15.35 6.02
N GLU A 239 -16.71 15.29 7.34
CA GLU A 239 -17.50 16.09 8.26
C GLU A 239 -17.24 17.59 8.09
N THR A 240 -15.97 17.98 7.91
CA THR A 240 -15.62 19.40 7.63
C THR A 240 -16.30 19.95 6.38
N VAL A 241 -16.51 19.13 5.34
CA VAL A 241 -17.24 19.53 4.13
C VAL A 241 -18.73 19.68 4.41
N LYS A 242 -19.33 18.76 5.18
CA LYS A 242 -20.74 18.87 5.57
C LYS A 242 -21.00 20.15 6.34
N VAL A 243 -20.15 20.48 7.31
CA VAL A 243 -20.25 21.73 8.08
C VAL A 243 -20.11 22.96 7.17
N ALA A 244 -19.20 22.92 6.19
CA ALA A 244 -19.06 24.01 5.23
C ALA A 244 -20.31 24.17 4.33
N ILE A 245 -20.89 23.06 3.88
CA ILE A 245 -22.14 23.04 3.12
C ILE A 245 -23.30 23.57 3.95
N ASP A 246 -23.42 23.16 5.22
CA ASP A 246 -24.49 23.63 6.10
C ASP A 246 -24.37 25.14 6.37
N LYS A 247 -23.14 25.67 6.52
CA LYS A 247 -22.89 27.12 6.56
C LYS A 247 -23.34 27.80 5.27
N LEU A 248 -22.97 27.23 4.12
CA LEU A 248 -23.44 27.67 2.81
C LEU A 248 -24.92 27.42 2.58
N ARG A 249 -25.66 26.72 3.43
CA ARG A 249 -27.14 26.61 3.33
C ARG A 249 -27.82 27.61 4.24
N GLY A 250 -27.31 27.75 5.46
CA GLY A 250 -27.86 28.64 6.48
C GLY A 250 -27.63 30.12 6.20
N ASP A 251 -26.51 30.47 5.57
CA ASP A 251 -26.15 31.86 5.30
C ASP A 251 -26.11 32.13 3.78
N THR A 252 -27.07 32.91 3.28
CA THR A 252 -27.14 33.30 1.87
C THR A 252 -26.15 34.38 1.46
N SER A 253 -25.52 35.05 2.43
CA SER A 253 -24.50 36.07 2.15
C SER A 253 -23.12 35.46 1.87
N LEU A 254 -22.89 34.21 2.28
CA LEU A 254 -21.64 33.49 2.01
C LEU A 254 -21.65 32.90 0.59
N ALA A 255 -20.81 33.44 -0.28
CA ALA A 255 -20.59 32.90 -1.62
C ALA A 255 -19.77 31.60 -1.58
N GLU A 256 -18.75 31.55 -0.71
CA GLU A 256 -17.83 30.43 -0.60
C GLU A 256 -17.33 30.19 0.83
N VAL A 257 -16.91 28.96 1.11
CA VAL A 257 -16.28 28.57 2.38
C VAL A 257 -14.96 27.87 2.10
N ARG A 258 -13.89 28.38 2.70
CA ARG A 258 -12.53 27.81 2.62
C ARG A 258 -12.27 26.86 3.78
N LEU A 259 -11.86 25.64 3.46
CA LEU A 259 -11.48 24.62 4.43
C LEU A 259 -10.01 24.77 4.84
N ASP A 260 -9.65 24.17 5.97
CA ASP A 260 -8.26 24.12 6.43
C ASP A 260 -7.37 23.36 5.43
N PRO A 261 -6.09 23.75 5.28
CA PRO A 261 -5.14 23.03 4.42
C PRO A 261 -5.05 21.56 4.80
N SER A 262 -5.22 20.69 3.81
CA SER A 262 -5.24 19.23 4.01
C SER A 262 -4.39 18.50 2.96
N ASN A 263 -4.03 17.25 3.23
CA ASN A 263 -3.27 16.43 2.28
C ASN A 263 -4.07 16.20 0.98
N SER A 264 -3.37 15.99 -0.14
CA SER A 264 -3.96 15.72 -1.46
C SER A 264 -5.01 14.61 -1.46
N PHE A 265 -4.82 13.56 -0.64
CA PHE A 265 -5.80 12.49 -0.46
C PHE A 265 -7.12 13.02 0.12
N PHE A 266 -7.07 13.72 1.26
CA PHE A 266 -8.26 14.28 1.91
C PHE A 266 -8.92 15.33 1.03
N ARG A 267 -8.15 16.17 0.31
CA ARG A 267 -8.72 17.13 -0.64
C ARG A 267 -9.57 16.46 -1.72
N ARG A 268 -9.10 15.36 -2.32
CA ARG A 268 -9.87 14.62 -3.33
C ARG A 268 -11.19 14.09 -2.76
N LEU A 269 -11.14 13.59 -1.53
CA LEU A 269 -12.31 13.07 -0.84
C LEU A 269 -13.30 14.19 -0.52
N GLN A 270 -12.80 15.35 -0.10
CA GLN A 270 -13.58 16.56 0.14
C GLN A 270 -14.24 17.08 -1.15
N HIS A 271 -13.50 17.13 -2.27
CA HIS A 271 -14.04 17.46 -3.59
C HIS A 271 -15.18 16.55 -4.00
N LYS A 272 -14.96 15.22 -3.93
CA LYS A 272 -15.97 14.22 -4.29
C LYS A 272 -17.25 14.41 -3.47
N LYS A 273 -17.11 14.72 -2.18
CA LYS A 273 -18.24 14.95 -1.28
C LYS A 273 -18.98 16.26 -1.57
N ALA A 274 -18.26 17.34 -1.85
CA ALA A 274 -18.88 18.62 -2.21
C ALA A 274 -19.69 18.51 -3.52
N VAL A 275 -19.09 17.87 -4.54
CA VAL A 275 -19.75 17.63 -5.83
C VAL A 275 -20.96 16.71 -5.70
N SER A 276 -20.88 15.65 -4.88
CA SER A 276 -22.05 14.76 -4.67
C SER A 276 -23.24 15.47 -4.02
N ASP A 277 -22.98 16.54 -3.25
CA ASP A 277 -24.00 17.31 -2.55
C ASP A 277 -24.48 18.52 -3.38
N GLY A 278 -24.04 18.63 -4.65
CA GLY A 278 -24.49 19.65 -5.60
C GLY A 278 -23.73 20.97 -5.54
N TYR A 279 -22.57 21.02 -4.89
CA TYR A 279 -21.75 22.23 -4.79
C TYR A 279 -20.54 22.16 -5.72
N TYR A 280 -20.07 23.32 -6.16
CA TYR A 280 -18.81 23.44 -6.87
C TYR A 280 -17.65 23.45 -5.86
N SER A 281 -16.54 22.84 -6.24
CA SER A 281 -15.35 22.83 -5.39
C SER A 281 -14.08 22.92 -6.21
N TYR A 282 -13.16 23.74 -5.72
CA TYR A 282 -11.84 23.96 -6.32
C TYR A 282 -10.77 24.07 -5.22
N SER A 283 -9.48 23.97 -5.57
CA SER A 283 -8.40 24.05 -4.57
C SER A 283 -7.58 25.31 -4.75
N THR A 284 -7.35 26.05 -3.67
CA THR A 284 -6.54 27.27 -3.66
C THR A 284 -5.26 27.11 -2.83
N GLY A 285 -4.19 27.80 -3.23
CA GLY A 285 -2.88 27.75 -2.56
C GLY A 285 -1.92 26.68 -3.10
N GLU A 286 -0.68 26.73 -2.61
CA GLU A 286 0.43 25.87 -3.04
C GLU A 286 0.97 24.98 -1.92
N GLY A 287 1.52 23.82 -2.28
CA GLY A 287 2.21 22.92 -1.36
C GLY A 287 1.35 22.50 -0.14
N ALA A 288 1.91 22.71 1.05
CA ALA A 288 1.26 22.38 2.32
C ALA A 288 0.13 23.35 2.73
N GLY A 289 0.07 24.54 2.11
CA GLY A 289 -0.97 25.55 2.34
C GLY A 289 -2.19 25.39 1.42
N ARG A 290 -2.24 24.33 0.62
CA ARG A 290 -3.31 24.11 -0.36
C ARG A 290 -4.59 23.63 0.34
N SER A 291 -5.66 24.41 0.18
CA SER A 291 -6.97 24.22 0.79
C SER A 291 -8.05 23.94 -0.25
N VAL A 292 -9.15 23.32 0.16
CA VAL A 292 -10.36 23.16 -0.67
C VAL A 292 -11.31 24.31 -0.38
N VAL A 293 -11.87 24.90 -1.44
CA VAL A 293 -12.93 25.90 -1.37
C VAL A 293 -14.21 25.28 -1.92
N VAL A 294 -15.31 25.49 -1.22
CA VAL A 294 -16.66 25.05 -1.63
C VAL A 294 -17.48 26.30 -1.94
N THR A 295 -18.13 26.33 -3.10
CA THR A 295 -18.94 27.46 -3.59
C THR A 295 -20.27 26.98 -4.16
N ARG A 296 -21.29 27.85 -4.10
CA ARG A 296 -22.62 27.59 -4.67
C ARG A 296 -22.64 27.70 -6.19
N ASP A 297 -21.95 28.72 -6.69
CA ASP A 297 -21.93 29.05 -8.11
C ASP A 297 -20.55 28.74 -8.71
N LYS A 298 -20.57 28.29 -9.96
CA LYS A 298 -19.35 28.06 -10.73
C LYS A 298 -18.58 29.37 -10.86
N PRO A 299 -17.29 29.45 -10.48
CA PRO A 299 -16.52 30.68 -10.63
C PRO A 299 -16.49 31.10 -12.10
N ALA A 300 -16.75 32.38 -12.37
CA ALA A 300 -17.00 32.96 -13.70
C ALA A 300 -15.76 32.99 -14.64
N GLY A 301 -14.78 32.12 -14.45
CA GLY A 301 -13.56 32.05 -15.25
C GLY A 301 -13.11 30.64 -15.63
N GLU A 302 -13.85 29.60 -15.27
CA GLU A 302 -13.57 28.21 -15.65
C GLU A 302 -14.58 27.70 -16.69
N GLU A 303 -14.66 28.35 -17.86
CA GLU A 303 -15.30 27.74 -19.02
C GLU A 303 -14.33 26.72 -19.64
N GLY A 304 -14.40 25.49 -19.12
CA GLY A 304 -13.91 24.22 -19.69
C GLY A 304 -12.76 24.26 -20.68
N GLU A 305 -11.55 23.92 -20.20
CA GLU A 305 -10.60 23.13 -20.99
C GLU A 305 -11.03 21.65 -21.02
#